data_AF-A0A7L1YYD6-F1
#
_entry.id   AF-A0A7L1YYD6-F1
#
_cell.length_a   1.000
_cell.length_b   1.000
_cell.length_c   1.000
_cell.angle_alpha   90.00
_cell.angle_beta   90.00
_cell.angle_gamma   90.00
#
_symmetry.space_group_name_H-M   'P 1'
#
loop_
_entity.id
_entity.type
_entity.pdbx_description
1 polymer ?
#
loop_
_entity_poly.entity_id
_entity_poly.type
_entity_poly.pdbx_seq_one_letter_code
_entity_poly.pdbx_strand_id
1 'polypeptide(L)'
;AVGNGLRPHVWEEFQRRFRVPRIGEFYGATECNCSIANLDGKVGACGFNSRILPNVYPIRLVKVNEDTLELERDARGLCVPCGPGDVLVMDELGYMYFRDRSGDTFRWRGENVSTTEVEGALSRVLDQTDVVVYGVEIPGGNAGM
;
A
#
# COMPACT_ATOMS: atom_id res chain seq x y z
N ALA A 1 13.62 8.58 -12.43
CA ALA A 1 13.85 8.58 -10.97
C ALA A 1 13.36 7.27 -10.40
N VAL A 2 13.84 6.85 -9.22
CA VAL A 2 13.30 5.68 -8.49
C VAL A 2 12.94 6.12 -7.08
N GLY A 3 11.73 5.79 -6.63
CA GLY A 3 11.19 6.18 -5.34
C GLY A 3 10.53 5.02 -4.60
N ASN A 4 10.01 5.31 -3.42
CA ASN A 4 9.22 4.38 -2.61
C ASN A 4 8.04 5.14 -1.99
N GLY A 5 6.85 4.95 -2.56
CA GLY A 5 5.59 5.45 -2.04
C GLY A 5 5.16 6.82 -2.55
N LEU A 6 5.58 7.24 -3.76
CA LEU A 6 5.05 8.49 -4.31
C LEU A 6 3.54 8.37 -4.56
N ARG A 7 2.76 9.29 -3.99
CA ARG A 7 1.29 9.26 -4.14
C ARG A 7 0.89 9.43 -5.61
N PRO A 8 -0.11 8.66 -6.10
CA PRO A 8 -0.52 8.70 -7.51
C PRO A 8 -0.86 10.11 -8.02
N HIS A 9 -1.50 10.94 -7.19
CA HIS A 9 -1.92 12.28 -7.58
C HIS A 9 -0.76 13.29 -7.68
N VAL A 10 0.36 13.06 -7.00
CA VAL A 10 1.57 13.91 -7.07
C VAL A 10 2.46 13.49 -8.24
N TRP A 11 2.37 12.23 -8.65
CA TRP A 11 3.29 11.59 -9.58
C TRP A 11 3.41 12.33 -10.92
N GLU A 12 2.29 12.54 -11.61
CA GLU A 12 2.28 13.17 -12.93
C GLU A 12 2.73 14.63 -12.87
N GLU A 13 2.33 15.35 -11.81
CA GLU A 13 2.76 16.72 -11.60
C GLU A 13 4.27 16.81 -11.38
N PHE A 14 4.83 15.89 -10.57
CA PHE A 14 6.26 15.79 -10.34
C PHE A 14 7.02 15.52 -11.65
N GLN A 15 6.56 14.56 -12.45
CA GLN A 15 7.17 14.25 -13.75
C GLN A 15 7.20 15.48 -14.66
N ARG A 16 6.08 16.19 -14.77
CA ARG A 16 5.96 17.40 -15.59
C ARG A 16 6.87 18.52 -15.08
N ARG A 17 6.86 18.78 -13.77
CA ARG A 17 7.60 19.87 -13.13
C ARG A 17 9.11 19.69 -13.25
N PHE A 18 9.61 18.48 -13.01
CA PHE A 18 11.04 18.18 -12.98
C PHE A 18 11.56 17.53 -14.28
N ARG A 19 10.70 17.37 -15.29
CA ARG A 19 11.01 16.73 -16.57
C ARG A 19 11.58 15.32 -16.40
N VAL A 20 10.97 14.54 -15.51
CA VAL A 20 11.35 13.16 -15.24
C VAL A 20 10.56 12.23 -16.18
N PRO A 21 11.19 11.64 -17.20
CA PRO A 21 10.48 10.89 -18.25
C PRO A 21 9.85 9.59 -17.73
N ARG A 22 10.42 9.02 -16.65
CA ARG A 22 9.90 7.84 -15.97
C ARG A 22 10.25 7.86 -14.49
N ILE A 23 9.27 7.54 -13.66
CA ILE A 23 9.47 7.20 -12.25
C ILE A 23 9.29 5.70 -12.13
N GLY A 24 10.25 5.03 -11.50
CA GLY A 24 10.08 3.67 -11.02
C GLY A 24 9.78 3.69 -9.54
N GLU A 25 9.02 2.72 -9.07
CA GLU A 25 8.74 2.52 -7.65
C GLU A 25 9.27 1.15 -7.23
N PHE A 26 9.72 1.05 -5.98
CA PHE A 26 10.06 -0.22 -5.37
C PHE A 26 9.36 -0.36 -4.02
N TYR A 27 8.96 -1.59 -3.70
CA TYR A 27 8.46 -1.95 -2.40
C TYR A 27 9.28 -3.11 -1.82
N GLY A 28 9.71 -2.95 -0.58
CA GLY A 28 10.45 -3.94 0.18
C GLY A 28 10.52 -3.53 1.65
N ALA A 29 10.72 -4.52 2.52
CA ALA A 29 11.00 -4.31 3.94
C ALA A 29 12.29 -5.06 4.30
N THR A 30 12.96 -4.63 5.36
CA THR A 30 14.21 -5.25 5.85
C THR A 30 14.02 -6.73 6.22
N GLU A 31 12.84 -7.08 6.68
CA GLU A 31 12.39 -8.40 7.07
C GLU A 31 11.84 -9.20 5.89
N CYS A 32 11.62 -8.56 4.74
CA CYS A 32 11.05 -9.22 3.58
C CYS A 32 12.13 -10.00 2.81
N ASN A 33 11.82 -11.25 2.49
CA ASN A 33 12.68 -12.10 1.66
C ASN A 33 12.69 -11.71 0.18
N CYS A 34 11.80 -10.80 -0.24
CA CYS A 34 11.67 -10.36 -1.62
C CYS A 34 11.38 -8.86 -1.70
N SER A 35 11.67 -8.28 -2.85
CA SER A 35 11.29 -6.91 -3.19
C SER A 35 10.58 -6.94 -4.52
N ILE A 36 9.61 -6.05 -4.69
CA ILE A 36 8.91 -5.85 -5.95
C ILE A 36 9.23 -4.47 -6.47
N ALA A 37 9.25 -4.32 -7.79
CA ALA A 37 9.49 -3.03 -8.42
C ALA A 37 8.58 -2.84 -9.62
N ASN A 38 8.10 -1.62 -9.78
CA ASN A 38 7.41 -1.13 -10.97
C ASN A 38 8.41 -0.27 -11.75
N LEU A 39 9.04 -0.87 -12.76
CA LEU A 39 10.00 -0.18 -13.64
C LEU A 39 9.38 0.32 -14.94
N ASP A 40 8.11 -0.03 -15.18
CA ASP A 40 7.32 0.44 -16.32
C ASP A 40 6.82 1.87 -16.11
N GLY A 41 6.73 2.31 -14.84
CA GLY A 41 6.22 3.61 -14.45
C GLY A 41 4.71 3.68 -14.44
N LYS A 42 4.04 2.55 -14.18
CA LYS A 42 2.59 2.51 -13.96
C LYS A 42 2.25 3.34 -12.72
N VAL A 43 1.58 4.48 -12.91
CA VAL A 43 1.23 5.39 -11.80
C VAL A 43 0.50 4.63 -10.69
N GLY A 44 0.98 4.81 -9.46
CA GLY A 44 0.43 4.22 -8.24
C GLY A 44 0.81 2.77 -7.95
N ALA A 45 1.38 2.04 -8.91
CA ALA A 45 1.84 0.67 -8.66
C ALA A 45 3.22 0.70 -7.98
N CYS A 46 3.40 -0.10 -6.94
CA CYS A 46 4.67 -0.25 -6.22
C CYS A 46 5.47 -1.48 -6.68
N GLY A 47 4.85 -2.36 -7.47
CA GLY A 47 5.48 -3.57 -7.97
C GLY A 47 4.75 -4.18 -9.16
N PHE A 48 5.39 -5.15 -9.78
CA PHE A 48 4.80 -5.96 -10.85
C PHE A 48 5.20 -7.43 -10.67
N ASN A 49 4.25 -8.34 -10.86
CA ASN A 49 4.49 -9.77 -10.99
C ASN A 49 3.79 -10.31 -12.23
N SER A 50 4.56 -10.96 -13.11
CA SER A 50 4.06 -11.42 -14.41
C SER A 50 2.96 -12.46 -14.25
N ARG A 51 1.81 -12.18 -14.86
CA ARG A 51 0.70 -13.15 -14.98
C ARG A 51 0.97 -14.22 -16.04
N ILE A 52 1.84 -13.92 -17.01
CA ILE A 52 2.21 -14.83 -18.12
C ILE A 52 3.32 -15.78 -17.69
N LEU A 53 4.29 -15.28 -16.91
CA LEU A 53 5.44 -16.05 -16.41
C LEU A 53 5.53 -15.99 -14.87
N PRO A 54 4.50 -16.45 -14.14
CA PRO A 54 4.44 -16.30 -12.68
C PRO A 54 5.55 -17.05 -11.94
N ASN A 55 6.14 -18.06 -12.58
CA ASN A 55 7.20 -18.89 -11.98
C ASN A 55 8.60 -18.27 -12.08
N VAL A 56 8.78 -17.20 -12.87
CA VAL A 56 10.08 -16.51 -12.97
C VAL A 56 10.40 -15.77 -11.67
N TYR A 57 9.36 -15.24 -11.01
CA TYR A 57 9.49 -14.58 -9.72
C TYR A 57 8.25 -14.89 -8.85
N PRO A 58 8.18 -16.09 -8.24
CA PRO A 58 6.96 -16.62 -7.64
C PRO A 58 6.67 -15.98 -6.28
N ILE A 59 6.18 -14.73 -6.32
CA ILE A 59 5.68 -14.02 -5.14
C ILE A 59 4.18 -14.25 -5.02
N ARG A 60 3.72 -14.51 -3.79
CA ARG A 60 2.29 -14.51 -3.43
C ARG A 60 2.05 -13.67 -2.18
N LEU A 61 0.93 -12.97 -2.19
CA LEU A 61 0.41 -12.27 -1.03
C LEU A 61 -0.41 -13.24 -0.18
N VAL A 62 -0.16 -13.26 1.12
CA VAL A 62 -0.82 -14.15 2.08
C VAL A 62 -1.36 -13.35 3.24
N LYS A 63 -2.47 -13.82 3.81
CA LYS A 63 -3.14 -13.18 4.94
C LYS A 63 -2.32 -13.30 6.21
N VAL A 64 -2.36 -12.24 7.00
CA VAL A 64 -1.78 -12.13 8.32
C VAL A 64 -2.90 -11.73 9.26
N ASN A 65 -2.97 -12.38 10.41
CA ASN A 65 -3.87 -11.97 11.48
C ASN A 65 -3.38 -10.62 12.04
N GLU A 66 -4.22 -9.60 11.99
CA GLU A 66 -3.84 -8.23 12.37
C GLU A 66 -3.50 -8.08 13.86
N ASP A 67 -4.13 -8.89 14.73
CA ASP A 67 -3.91 -8.82 16.18
C ASP A 67 -2.62 -9.54 16.62
N THR A 68 -2.32 -10.70 16.01
CA THR A 68 -1.17 -11.55 16.41
C THR A 68 0.05 -11.37 15.52
N LEU A 69 -0.12 -10.78 14.34
CA LEU A 69 0.87 -10.69 13.27
C LEU A 69 1.35 -12.05 12.75
N GLU A 70 0.61 -13.13 13.02
CA GLU A 70 0.91 -14.46 12.51
C GLU A 70 0.25 -14.72 11.15
N LEU A 71 0.90 -15.53 10.31
CA LEU A 71 0.33 -15.95 9.03
C LEU A 71 -0.93 -16.79 9.25
N GLU A 72 -2.03 -16.43 8.59
CA GLU A 72 -3.22 -17.27 8.58
C GLU A 72 -2.97 -18.54 7.76
N ARG A 73 -3.42 -19.68 8.29
CA ARG A 73 -3.25 -20.99 7.65
C ARG A 73 -4.58 -21.72 7.51
N ASP A 74 -4.74 -22.43 6.40
CA ASP A 74 -5.90 -23.29 6.16
C ASP A 74 -5.82 -24.59 7.00
N ALA A 75 -6.87 -25.41 6.94
CA ALA A 75 -6.94 -26.68 7.67
C ALA A 75 -5.83 -27.69 7.30
N ARG A 76 -5.08 -27.45 6.22
CA ARG A 76 -3.95 -28.27 5.77
C ARG A 76 -2.60 -27.68 6.21
N GLY A 77 -2.61 -26.54 6.92
CA GLY A 77 -1.42 -25.81 7.36
C GLY A 77 -0.80 -24.89 6.31
N LEU A 78 -1.43 -24.71 5.15
CA LEU A 78 -0.94 -23.84 4.08
C LEU A 78 -1.37 -22.39 4.30
N CYS A 79 -0.51 -21.42 3.96
CA CYS A 79 -0.86 -20.00 4.11
C CYS A 79 -2.07 -19.63 3.24
N VAL A 80 -2.99 -18.86 3.82
CA VAL A 80 -4.19 -18.37 3.12
C VAL A 80 -3.79 -17.20 2.21
N PRO A 81 -4.14 -17.20 0.91
CA PRO A 81 -3.82 -16.10 0.01
C PRO A 81 -4.68 -14.85 0.30
N CYS A 82 -4.11 -13.67 0.04
CA CYS A 82 -4.87 -12.42 0.05
C CYS A 82 -5.95 -12.41 -1.06
N GLY A 83 -7.06 -11.72 -0.80
CA GLY A 83 -8.13 -11.45 -1.74
C GLY A 83 -8.31 -9.95 -2.03
N PRO A 84 -9.25 -9.60 -2.93
CA PRO A 84 -9.61 -8.20 -3.15
C PRO A 84 -10.08 -7.52 -1.85
N GLY A 85 -9.50 -6.37 -1.51
CA GLY A 85 -9.81 -5.63 -0.28
C GLY A 85 -8.70 -5.66 0.79
N ASP A 86 -7.70 -6.53 0.62
CA ASP A 86 -6.55 -6.60 1.53
C ASP A 86 -5.52 -5.46 1.26
N VAL A 87 -4.64 -5.24 2.23
CA VAL A 87 -3.70 -4.10 2.30
C VAL A 87 -2.74 -3.98 1.09
N LEU A 88 -2.37 -5.10 0.49
CA LEU A 88 -1.68 -5.17 -0.79
C LEU A 88 -2.63 -5.81 -1.80
N VAL A 89 -2.91 -5.10 -2.90
CA VAL A 89 -3.79 -5.58 -3.96
C VAL A 89 -3.00 -5.76 -5.25
N MET A 90 -3.27 -6.85 -5.96
CA MET A 90 -2.77 -7.07 -7.32
C MET A 90 -3.94 -6.93 -8.31
N ASP A 91 -3.75 -6.16 -9.38
CA ASP A 91 -4.72 -6.08 -10.46
C ASP A 91 -4.63 -7.28 -11.42
N GLU A 92 -5.54 -7.34 -12.39
CA GLU A 92 -5.60 -8.44 -13.37
C GLU A 92 -4.36 -8.51 -14.28
N LEU A 93 -3.61 -7.41 -14.41
CA LEU A 93 -2.40 -7.31 -15.22
C LEU A 93 -1.15 -7.72 -14.44
N GLY A 94 -1.23 -7.81 -13.11
CA GLY A 94 -0.12 -8.16 -12.23
C GLY A 94 0.57 -6.97 -11.59
N TYR A 95 0.05 -5.75 -11.75
CA TYR A 95 0.54 -4.58 -11.01
C TYR A 95 0.06 -4.66 -9.58
N MET A 96 0.99 -4.45 -8.65
CA MET A 96 0.72 -4.45 -7.22
C MET A 96 0.61 -3.03 -6.68
N TYR A 97 -0.35 -2.82 -5.80
CA TYR A 97 -0.71 -1.54 -5.21
C TYR A 97 -0.69 -1.67 -3.71
N PHE A 98 -0.01 -0.72 -3.06
CA PHE A 98 0.00 -0.59 -1.61
C PHE A 98 -1.17 0.30 -1.18
N ARG A 99 -2.06 -0.19 -0.32
CA ARG A 99 -3.23 0.56 0.14
C ARG A 99 -2.97 1.31 1.45
N ASP A 100 -2.47 0.64 2.48
CA ASP A 100 -2.21 1.26 3.77
C ASP A 100 -1.19 0.46 4.61
N ARG A 101 -0.82 0.93 5.80
CA ARG A 101 -0.21 0.09 6.84
C ARG A 101 -1.24 -0.16 7.93
N SER A 102 -1.22 -1.36 8.52
CA SER A 102 -2.08 -1.68 9.67
C SER A 102 -1.91 -0.65 10.81
N GLY A 103 -0.68 -0.19 11.07
CA GLY A 103 -0.41 0.86 12.07
C GLY A 103 -0.79 2.30 11.66
N ASP A 104 -1.11 2.54 10.39
CA ASP A 104 -1.54 3.85 9.86
C ASP A 104 -3.08 3.92 9.70
N THR A 105 -3.79 2.86 10.09
CA THR A 105 -5.25 2.79 10.17
C THR A 105 -5.70 2.89 11.62
N PHE A 106 -6.72 3.71 11.91
CA PHE A 106 -7.21 3.94 13.27
C PHE A 106 -8.69 3.57 13.37
N ARG A 107 -9.11 3.01 14.51
CA ARG A 107 -10.52 2.72 14.74
C ARG A 107 -11.21 3.89 15.45
N TRP A 108 -12.19 4.49 14.79
CA TRP A 108 -12.98 5.58 15.35
C TRP A 108 -14.49 5.30 15.26
N ARG A 109 -15.17 5.31 16.41
CA ARG A 109 -16.61 5.00 16.53
C ARG A 109 -17.02 3.67 15.87
N GLY A 110 -16.11 2.70 15.89
CA GLY A 110 -16.32 1.36 15.31
C GLY A 110 -15.90 1.23 13.84
N GLU A 111 -15.60 2.34 13.15
CA GLU A 111 -15.17 2.38 11.76
C GLU A 111 -13.64 2.38 11.64
N ASN A 112 -13.11 1.77 10.57
CA ASN A 112 -11.69 1.86 10.23
C ASN A 112 -11.43 3.14 9.43
N VAL A 113 -10.48 3.94 9.89
CA VAL A 113 -10.10 5.21 9.27
C VAL A 113 -8.67 5.10 8.75
N SER A 114 -8.53 5.10 7.42
CA SER A 114 -7.23 5.15 6.74
C SER A 114 -6.69 6.58 6.75
N THR A 115 -5.52 6.79 7.35
CA THR A 115 -4.83 8.11 7.27
C THR A 115 -4.52 8.48 5.83
N THR A 116 -4.12 7.51 5.01
CA THR A 116 -3.84 7.71 3.57
C THR A 116 -5.06 8.22 2.80
N GLU A 117 -6.25 7.70 3.08
CA GLU A 117 -7.48 8.18 2.45
C GLU A 117 -7.82 9.61 2.89
N VAL A 118 -7.71 9.89 4.19
CA VAL A 118 -7.98 11.22 4.75
C VAL A 118 -6.99 12.25 4.19
N GLU A 119 -5.70 11.92 4.08
CA GLU A 119 -4.68 12.76 3.44
C GLU A 119 -5.04 13.08 2.00
N GLY A 120 -5.47 12.07 1.22
CA GLY A 120 -5.87 12.26 -0.17
C GLY A 120 -7.13 13.12 -0.34
N ALA A 121 -8.05 13.08 0.61
CA ALA A 121 -9.20 13.98 0.65
C ALA A 121 -8.79 15.41 1.03
N LEU A 122 -7.98 15.56 2.08
CA LEU A 122 -7.53 16.85 2.59
C LEU A 122 -6.60 17.58 1.63
N SER A 123 -5.68 16.89 0.94
CA SER A 123 -4.78 17.54 -0.02
C SER A 123 -5.56 18.28 -1.11
N ARG A 124 -6.65 17.68 -1.59
CA ARG A 124 -7.55 18.27 -2.57
C ARG A 124 -8.37 19.44 -2.02
N VAL A 125 -8.94 19.28 -0.82
CA VAL A 125 -9.80 20.32 -0.21
C VAL A 125 -8.99 21.54 0.24
N LEU A 126 -7.77 21.34 0.72
CA LEU A 126 -6.90 22.39 1.24
C LEU A 126 -5.98 23.00 0.16
N ASP A 127 -6.03 22.50 -1.07
CA ASP A 127 -5.12 22.86 -2.17
C ASP A 127 -3.65 22.82 -1.73
N GLN A 128 -3.28 21.77 -0.99
CA GLN A 128 -1.91 21.56 -0.51
C GLN A 128 -1.25 20.40 -1.25
N THR A 129 0.01 20.62 -1.64
CA THR A 129 0.81 19.60 -2.34
C THR A 129 1.06 18.36 -1.48
N ASP A 130 1.16 18.53 -0.16
CA ASP A 130 1.41 17.44 0.77
C ASP A 130 0.62 17.64 2.06
N VAL A 131 0.09 16.55 2.61
CA VAL A 131 -0.68 16.51 3.84
C VAL A 131 -0.29 15.25 4.59
N VAL A 132 -0.07 15.40 5.90
CA VAL A 132 0.19 14.30 6.82
C VAL A 132 -0.95 14.22 7.83
N VAL A 133 -1.53 13.03 7.99
CA VAL A 133 -2.57 12.75 8.99
C VAL A 133 -2.05 11.69 9.94
N TYR A 134 -2.29 11.90 11.24
CA TYR A 134 -1.95 10.94 12.29
C TYR A 134 -3.06 10.90 13.33
N GLY A 135 -3.30 9.71 13.90
CA GLY A 135 -4.23 9.55 15.01
C GLY A 135 -3.70 10.19 16.29
N VAL A 136 -4.59 10.79 17.08
CA VAL A 136 -4.30 11.30 18.42
C VAL A 136 -5.28 10.72 19.42
N GLU A 137 -4.81 10.44 20.63
CA GLU A 137 -5.68 10.01 21.72
C GLU A 137 -6.58 11.17 22.17
N ILE A 138 -7.89 10.91 22.26
CA ILE A 138 -8.87 11.91 22.70
C ILE A 138 -9.21 11.62 24.16
N PRO A 139 -9.09 12.60 25.09
CA PRO A 139 -9.49 12.41 26.48
C PRO A 139 -10.95 11.96 26.59
N GLY A 140 -11.17 10.75 27.15
CA GLY A 140 -12.50 10.14 27.28
C GLY A 140 -13.09 9.56 25.99
N GLY A 141 -12.30 9.42 24.92
CA GLY A 141 -12.71 8.79 23.67
C GLY A 141 -12.48 7.27 23.68
N ASN A 142 -13.41 6.52 23.08
CA ASN A 142 -13.23 5.10 22.79
C ASN A 142 -12.57 4.96 21.41
N ALA A 143 -11.24 5.05 21.35
CA ALA A 143 -10.46 4.64 20.19
C ALA A 143 -9.58 3.46 20.62
N GLY A 144 -9.74 2.33 19.93
CA GLY A 144 -8.84 1.19 20.04
C GLY A 144 -7.86 1.21 18.87
N MET A 145 -6.63 0.78 19.12
CA MET A 145 -5.72 0.36 18.05
C MET A 145 -6.30 -0.88 17.37
#